data_AF-A0A819M8B4-F1
#
_entry.id   AF-A0A819M8B4-F1
#
_cell.length_a   1.000
_cell.length_b   1.000
_cell.length_c   1.000
_cell.angle_alpha   90.00
_cell.angle_beta   90.00
_cell.angle_gamma   90.00
#
_symmetry.space_group_name_H-M   'P 1'
#
loop_
_entity.id
_entity.type
_entity.pdbx_description
1 polymer ?
#
loop_
_entity_poly.entity_id
_entity_poly.type
_entity_poly.pdbx_seq_one_letter_code
_entity_poly.pdbx_strand_id
1 'polypeptide(L)'
;KNWKQIQRTISNVYEYKLIFAYESTTSEYDYIAIDDISIINGACVPKKINNQRRRKRRQINPGCSRVIDLTTTNTIASITSPNYPNFYPTNAQCYYYIRAPQTYRVILQFTDFNIPTYNRNSCDDSVEIRYYHLGQPGPTYCGTGANSNNLQFVSSKNYIMIVFRSDQNTAGRGFRAQAILAQ
;
A
#
# COMPACT_ATOMS: atom_id res chain seq x y z
N LYS A 1 -1.75 -16.08 -31.65
CA LYS A 1 -2.11 -15.15 -30.56
C LYS A 1 -1.56 -13.77 -30.93
N ASN A 2 -2.44 -12.77 -31.10
CA ASN A 2 -2.03 -11.43 -31.52
C ASN A 2 -1.76 -10.58 -30.27
N TRP A 3 -0.49 -10.23 -30.05
CA TRP A 3 -0.10 -9.36 -28.95
C TRP A 3 -0.47 -7.91 -29.26
N LYS A 4 -0.91 -7.17 -28.24
CA LYS A 4 -1.17 -5.73 -28.33
C LYS A 4 -0.28 -5.00 -27.33
N GLN A 5 0.56 -4.09 -27.83
CA GLN A 5 1.36 -3.19 -27.00
C GLN A 5 0.65 -1.85 -26.84
N ILE A 6 0.55 -1.35 -25.61
CA ILE A 6 -0.03 -0.04 -25.29
C ILE A 6 0.99 0.78 -24.50
N GLN A 7 1.33 1.95 -25.03
CA GLN A 7 2.18 2.93 -24.34
C GLN A 7 1.36 4.18 -23.99
N ARG A 8 1.54 4.69 -22.77
CA ARG A 8 0.90 5.91 -22.28
C ARG A 8 1.90 6.78 -21.55
N THR A 9 1.97 8.04 -21.96
CA THR A 9 2.68 9.08 -21.23
C THR A 9 1.86 9.49 -20.02
N ILE A 10 2.52 9.54 -18.88
CA ILE A 10 1.95 9.89 -17.60
C ILE A 10 2.71 11.13 -17.11
N SER A 11 2.00 12.21 -16.75
CA SER A 11 2.66 13.39 -16.17
C SER A 11 2.73 13.24 -14.66
N ASN A 12 3.79 13.75 -14.04
CA ASN A 12 4.04 13.67 -12.59
C ASN A 12 3.05 14.48 -11.71
N VAL A 13 1.94 14.96 -12.28
CA VAL A 13 1.00 15.87 -11.62
C VAL A 13 -0.26 15.14 -11.11
N TYR A 14 -0.45 13.86 -11.46
CA TYR A 14 -1.64 13.10 -11.07
C TYR A 14 -1.31 11.68 -10.56
N GLU A 15 -2.27 11.11 -9.83
CA GLU A 15 -2.31 9.68 -9.53
C GLU A 15 -2.93 8.93 -10.70
N TYR A 16 -2.31 7.82 -11.09
CA TYR A 16 -2.76 7.02 -12.23
C TYR A 16 -3.12 5.62 -11.78
N LYS A 17 -4.18 5.08 -12.38
CA LYS A 17 -4.58 3.69 -12.27
C LYS A 17 -4.49 3.07 -13.65
N LEU A 18 -3.68 2.02 -13.79
CA LEU A 18 -3.68 1.17 -14.97
C LEU A 18 -4.83 0.18 -14.82
N ILE A 19 -5.74 0.17 -15.79
CA ILE A 19 -6.87 -0.78 -15.84
C ILE A 19 -6.68 -1.62 -17.09
N PHE A 20 -6.55 -2.92 -16.89
CA PHE A 20 -6.60 -3.91 -17.94
C PHE A 20 -8.00 -4.51 -17.91
N ALA A 21 -8.78 -4.23 -18.95
CA ALA A 21 -10.13 -4.75 -19.12
C ALA A 21 -10.18 -5.51 -20.45
N TYR A 22 -10.91 -6.61 -20.46
CA TYR A 22 -11.26 -7.32 -21.67
C TYR A 22 -12.79 -7.41 -21.71
N GLU A 23 -13.35 -7.35 -22.91
CA GLU A 23 -14.76 -7.65 -23.14
C GLU A 23 -14.81 -8.99 -23.84
N SER A 24 -15.31 -10.01 -23.15
CA SER A 24 -15.51 -11.34 -23.76
C SER A 24 -16.74 -11.30 -24.66
N THR A 25 -16.62 -11.83 -25.87
CA THR A 25 -17.79 -12.15 -26.72
C THR A 25 -18.16 -13.63 -26.67
N THR A 26 -17.42 -14.46 -25.91
CA THR A 26 -17.63 -15.91 -25.78
C THR A 26 -17.73 -16.33 -24.32
N SER A 27 -18.30 -17.52 -24.07
CA SER A 27 -18.40 -18.12 -22.74
C SER A 27 -17.12 -18.85 -22.29
N GLU A 28 -16.02 -18.68 -23.00
CA GLU A 28 -14.74 -19.35 -22.73
C GLU A 28 -13.82 -18.45 -21.88
N TYR A 29 -12.88 -19.06 -21.16
CA TYR A 29 -11.94 -18.32 -20.30
C TYR A 29 -10.90 -17.57 -21.14
N ASP A 30 -10.96 -16.24 -21.10
CA ASP A 30 -9.92 -15.37 -21.63
C ASP A 30 -8.96 -14.92 -20.53
N TYR A 31 -7.66 -15.01 -20.82
CA TYR A 31 -6.61 -14.59 -19.89
C TYR A 31 -5.91 -13.32 -20.39
N ILE A 32 -5.81 -12.32 -19.52
CA ILE A 32 -4.87 -11.21 -19.71
C ILE A 32 -3.54 -11.63 -19.06
N ALA A 33 -2.54 -11.92 -19.87
CA ALA A 33 -1.17 -12.11 -19.41
C ALA A 33 -0.38 -10.80 -19.58
N ILE A 34 0.28 -10.36 -18.50
CA ILE A 34 1.15 -9.18 -18.49
C ILE A 34 2.57 -9.70 -18.31
N ASP A 35 3.43 -9.44 -19.30
CA ASP A 35 4.82 -9.88 -19.27
C ASP A 35 5.71 -8.91 -18.48
N ASP A 36 5.59 -7.60 -18.75
CA ASP A 36 6.34 -6.56 -18.03
C ASP A 36 5.59 -5.22 -17.94
N ILE A 37 5.85 -4.48 -16.87
CA ILE A 37 5.44 -3.08 -16.68
C ILE A 37 6.66 -2.30 -16.24
N SER A 38 7.16 -1.44 -17.13
CA SER A 38 8.25 -0.51 -16.84
C SER A 38 7.75 0.92 -16.68
N ILE A 39 8.33 1.66 -15.74
CA ILE A 39 8.09 3.09 -15.53
C ILE A 39 9.42 3.80 -15.74
N ILE A 40 9.50 4.67 -16.74
CA ILE A 40 10.69 5.47 -17.05
C ILE A 40 10.43 6.95 -16.78
N ASN A 41 11.35 7.62 -16.08
CA ASN A 41 11.31 9.07 -15.92
C ASN A 41 11.82 9.73 -17.21
N GLY A 42 10.97 10.51 -17.89
CA GLY A 42 11.35 11.21 -19.12
C GLY A 42 10.25 12.15 -19.63
N ALA A 43 10.64 13.21 -20.34
CA ALA A 43 9.69 14.15 -20.94
C ALA A 43 8.97 13.51 -22.13
N CYS A 44 7.64 13.63 -22.17
CA CYS A 44 6.84 13.25 -23.31
C CYS A 44 5.89 14.41 -23.65
N VAL A 45 5.82 14.75 -24.93
CA VAL A 45 5.12 15.94 -25.44
C VAL A 45 3.60 15.78 -25.24
N PRO A 46 2.92 16.64 -24.46
CA PRO A 46 1.49 16.47 -24.19
C PRO A 46 0.62 16.98 -25.35
N LYS A 47 -0.43 16.24 -25.70
CA LYS A 47 -1.59 16.77 -26.46
C LYS A 47 -2.60 17.38 -25.48
N LYS A 48 -3.07 18.60 -25.75
CA LYS A 48 -4.00 19.37 -24.90
C LYS A 48 -5.40 18.72 -24.86
N ILE A 49 -5.98 18.57 -23.67
CA ILE A 49 -7.40 18.26 -23.47
C ILE A 49 -8.00 19.23 -22.44
N ASN A 50 -9.20 19.74 -22.74
CA ASN A 50 -9.89 20.82 -22.03
C ASN A 50 -10.46 20.42 -20.66
N ASN A 51 -10.45 21.41 -19.76
CA ASN A 51 -10.82 21.35 -18.35
C ASN A 51 -12.31 21.04 -18.11
N GLN A 52 -12.60 20.01 -17.30
CA GLN A 52 -13.85 19.94 -16.55
C GLN A 52 -13.65 19.55 -15.07
N ARG A 53 -14.45 20.22 -14.25
CA ARG A 53 -14.47 20.39 -12.78
C ARG A 53 -14.04 19.17 -11.95
N ARG A 54 -13.01 19.34 -11.11
CA ARG A 54 -12.47 18.32 -10.20
C ARG A 54 -13.16 18.35 -8.83
N ARG A 55 -13.85 17.26 -8.46
CA ARG A 55 -14.15 16.93 -7.06
C ARG A 55 -12.83 16.70 -6.32
N LYS A 56 -12.62 17.33 -5.15
CA LYS A 56 -11.45 17.12 -4.28
C LYS A 56 -11.37 15.63 -3.88
N ARG A 57 -10.51 14.86 -4.55
CA ARG A 57 -10.16 13.50 -4.15
C ARG A 57 -9.34 13.56 -2.87
N ARG A 58 -9.46 12.56 -1.98
CA ARG A 58 -8.50 12.32 -0.89
C ARG A 58 -7.09 12.44 -1.48
N GLN A 59 -6.30 13.40 -1.01
CA GLN A 59 -4.93 13.56 -1.48
C GLN A 59 -4.17 12.30 -1.09
N ILE A 60 -3.68 11.48 -2.04
CA ILE A 60 -2.62 10.54 -1.69
C ILE A 60 -1.44 11.42 -1.27
N ASN A 61 -1.18 11.49 0.04
CA ASN A 61 -0.02 12.19 0.57
C ASN A 61 1.24 11.48 0.06
N PRO A 62 1.98 12.01 -0.93
CA PRO A 62 3.00 11.25 -1.65
C PRO A 62 4.26 10.95 -0.82
N GLY A 63 4.38 11.51 0.39
CA GLY A 63 5.61 11.48 1.17
C GLY A 63 5.80 10.31 2.13
N CYS A 64 4.79 9.47 2.37
CA CYS A 64 4.89 8.43 3.40
C CYS A 64 5.07 6.99 2.88
N SER A 65 4.76 6.74 1.61
CA SER A 65 4.87 5.40 1.03
C SER A 65 6.32 5.05 0.72
N ARG A 66 6.73 3.80 0.98
CA ARG A 66 8.11 3.34 0.74
C ARG A 66 8.21 1.84 0.50
N VAL A 67 9.24 1.44 -0.23
CA VAL A 67 9.68 0.04 -0.35
C VAL A 67 10.80 -0.21 0.64
N ILE A 68 10.76 -1.36 1.31
CA ILE A 68 11.70 -1.77 2.36
C ILE A 68 12.22 -3.15 1.99
N ASP A 69 13.49 -3.23 1.63
CA ASP A 69 14.13 -4.49 1.28
C ASP A 69 14.94 -5.01 2.48
N LEU A 70 14.52 -6.15 3.02
CA LEU A 70 15.29 -6.93 3.99
C LEU A 70 16.33 -7.77 3.25
N THR A 71 17.48 -7.97 3.87
CA THR A 71 18.58 -8.77 3.32
C THR A 71 19.20 -9.62 4.41
N THR A 72 20.05 -10.58 4.04
CA THR A 72 20.78 -11.41 5.02
C THR A 72 21.74 -10.61 5.90
N THR A 73 22.12 -9.40 5.48
CA THR A 73 22.94 -8.46 6.27
C THR A 73 22.10 -7.42 7.02
N ASN A 74 20.93 -7.03 6.48
CA ASN A 74 19.95 -6.15 7.12
C ASN A 74 18.65 -6.93 7.38
N THR A 75 18.64 -7.69 8.46
CA THR A 75 17.55 -8.63 8.79
C THR A 75 16.37 -7.96 9.50
N ILE A 76 16.49 -6.71 9.95
CA ILE A 76 15.44 -5.99 10.68
C ILE A 76 15.29 -4.58 10.10
N ALA A 77 14.05 -4.12 9.95
CA ALA A 77 13.71 -2.76 9.57
C ALA A 77 12.61 -2.19 10.45
N SER A 78 12.75 -0.92 10.86
CA SER A 78 11.69 -0.20 11.59
C SER A 78 10.74 0.50 10.63
N ILE A 79 9.44 0.37 10.88
CA ILE A 79 8.38 1.03 10.14
C ILE A 79 7.55 1.86 11.10
N THR A 80 7.29 3.11 10.74
CA THR A 80 6.41 3.99 11.50
C THR A 80 5.37 4.64 10.61
N SER A 81 4.21 4.95 11.20
CA SER A 81 3.28 5.90 10.59
C SER A 81 3.94 7.27 10.41
N PRO A 82 3.42 8.13 9.51
CA PRO A 82 3.98 9.47 9.34
C PRO A 82 3.95 10.24 10.66
N ASN A 83 4.99 11.04 10.90
CA ASN A 83 5.18 11.87 12.09
C ASN A 83 5.33 11.14 13.44
N TYR A 84 5.24 9.80 13.49
CA TYR A 84 5.41 9.05 14.73
C TYR A 84 6.69 9.49 15.49
N PRO A 85 6.63 9.74 16.83
CA PRO A 85 5.51 9.43 17.74
C PRO A 85 4.42 10.52 17.83
N ASN A 86 4.55 11.61 17.06
CA ASN A 86 3.50 12.62 16.94
C ASN A 86 2.33 12.12 16.10
N PHE A 87 1.26 12.91 16.07
CA PHE A 87 0.03 12.50 15.41
C PHE A 87 0.22 12.41 13.89
N TYR A 88 -0.32 11.35 13.30
CA TYR A 88 -0.30 11.21 11.84
C TYR A 88 -1.23 12.24 11.18
N PRO A 89 -0.95 12.64 9.92
CA PRO A 89 -1.82 13.55 9.20
C PRO A 89 -3.18 12.91 8.89
N THR A 90 -4.23 13.73 8.87
CA THR A 90 -5.56 13.34 8.37
C THR A 90 -5.51 13.20 6.84
N ASN A 91 -6.45 12.42 6.28
CA ASN A 91 -6.53 12.06 4.86
C ASN A 91 -5.27 11.40 4.29
N ALA A 92 -4.49 10.71 5.13
CA ALA A 92 -3.30 10.02 4.68
C ALA A 92 -3.67 8.67 4.05
N GLN A 93 -2.89 8.28 3.05
CA GLN A 93 -2.90 6.92 2.51
C GLN A 93 -1.45 6.52 2.22
N CYS A 94 -0.90 5.65 3.05
CA CYS A 94 0.50 5.25 3.01
C CYS A 94 0.62 3.77 2.69
N TYR A 95 1.58 3.44 1.84
CA TYR A 95 1.90 2.08 1.44
C TYR A 95 3.32 1.72 1.85
N TYR A 96 3.47 0.69 2.68
CA TYR A 96 4.76 0.15 3.06
C TYR A 96 4.88 -1.23 2.44
N TYR A 97 5.73 -1.36 1.41
CA TYR A 97 5.96 -2.64 0.75
C TYR A 97 7.27 -3.23 1.25
N ILE A 98 7.16 -4.27 2.06
CA ILE A 98 8.31 -4.94 2.68
C ILE A 98 8.59 -6.22 1.90
N ARG A 99 9.83 -6.41 1.48
CA ARG A 99 10.27 -7.60 0.74
C ARG A 99 11.50 -8.20 1.36
N ALA A 100 11.59 -9.52 1.27
CA ALA A 100 12.73 -10.34 1.64
C ALA A 100 13.30 -11.04 0.39
N PRO A 101 14.52 -11.58 0.47
CA PRO A 101 15.06 -12.43 -0.59
C PRO A 101 14.17 -13.64 -0.82
N GLN A 102 14.32 -14.27 -1.99
CA GLN A 102 13.61 -15.50 -2.30
C GLN A 102 13.91 -16.57 -1.22
N THR A 103 12.94 -17.46 -0.99
CA THR A 103 12.94 -18.50 0.07
C THR A 103 12.83 -18.01 1.52
N TYR A 104 12.93 -16.71 1.78
CA TYR A 104 12.65 -16.14 3.11
C TYR A 104 11.21 -15.65 3.23
N ARG A 105 10.80 -15.40 4.47
CA ARG A 105 9.54 -14.78 4.88
C ARG A 105 9.82 -13.49 5.66
N VAL A 106 8.77 -12.71 5.86
CA VAL A 106 8.76 -11.49 6.65
C VAL A 106 7.86 -11.73 7.86
N ILE A 107 8.39 -11.49 9.05
CA ILE A 107 7.60 -11.34 10.27
C ILE A 107 7.41 -9.85 10.49
N LEU A 108 6.16 -9.40 10.59
CA LEU A 108 5.82 -8.02 10.95
C LEU A 108 5.29 -8.00 12.38
N GLN A 109 5.93 -7.24 13.25
CA GLN A 109 5.55 -7.11 14.65
C GLN A 109 5.32 -5.65 15.01
N PHE A 110 4.11 -5.31 15.43
CA PHE A 110 3.81 -3.99 15.97
C PHE A 110 4.29 -3.90 17.41
N THR A 111 4.91 -2.77 17.76
CA THR A 111 5.45 -2.48 19.11
C THR A 111 4.73 -1.32 19.78
N ASP A 112 4.03 -0.49 19.00
CA ASP A 112 3.11 0.55 19.47
C ASP A 112 2.02 0.68 18.42
N PHE A 113 0.77 0.75 18.85
CA PHE A 113 -0.39 0.84 17.96
C PHE A 113 -1.48 1.69 18.59
N ASN A 114 -1.72 2.85 18.00
CA ASN A 114 -2.65 3.86 18.44
C ASN A 114 -3.37 4.45 17.23
N ILE A 115 -4.43 3.76 16.80
CA ILE A 115 -5.29 4.15 15.68
C ILE A 115 -6.70 4.30 16.26
N PRO A 116 -7.08 5.51 16.73
CA PRO A 116 -8.38 5.75 17.35
C PRO A 116 -9.52 5.34 16.43
N THR A 117 -10.61 4.88 17.05
CA THR A 117 -11.87 4.59 16.37
C THR A 117 -12.97 5.41 17.04
N TYR A 118 -13.85 6.03 16.24
CA TYR A 118 -15.01 6.72 16.76
C TYR A 118 -16.15 5.74 17.03
N ASN A 119 -16.34 4.76 16.16
CA ASN A 119 -17.34 3.71 16.30
C ASN A 119 -16.67 2.35 16.55
N ARG A 120 -16.92 1.73 17.70
CA ARG A 120 -16.30 0.44 18.08
C ARG A 120 -16.48 -0.69 17.06
N ASN A 121 -17.45 -0.59 16.15
CA ASN A 121 -17.72 -1.58 15.12
C ASN A 121 -17.09 -1.25 13.75
N SER A 122 -16.37 -0.12 13.61
CA SER A 122 -15.71 0.27 12.36
C SER A 122 -14.36 0.95 12.59
N CYS A 123 -13.46 0.76 11.63
CA CYS A 123 -12.17 1.44 11.60
C CYS A 123 -12.26 2.61 10.61
N ASP A 124 -12.49 3.82 11.12
CA ASP A 124 -12.48 5.05 10.32
C ASP A 124 -11.05 5.32 9.80
N ASP A 125 -10.11 5.28 10.75
CA ASP A 125 -8.68 5.13 10.50
C ASP A 125 -8.29 3.67 10.61
N SER A 126 -7.35 3.23 9.79
CA SER A 126 -7.06 1.81 9.70
C SER A 126 -5.69 1.45 9.18
N VAL A 127 -5.22 0.30 9.62
CA VAL A 127 -4.02 -0.38 9.13
C VAL A 127 -4.44 -1.73 8.54
N GLU A 128 -4.33 -1.86 7.22
CA GLU A 128 -4.58 -3.10 6.49
C GLU A 128 -3.27 -3.86 6.27
N ILE A 129 -3.26 -5.16 6.56
CA ILE A 129 -2.05 -6.00 6.40
C ILE A 129 -2.30 -7.06 5.34
N ARG A 130 -1.55 -7.00 4.23
CA ARG A 130 -1.60 -8.00 3.16
C ARG A 130 -0.39 -8.90 3.25
N TYR A 131 -0.59 -10.11 3.75
CA TYR A 131 0.47 -11.08 4.02
C TYR A 131 0.27 -12.43 3.31
N TYR A 132 -0.80 -12.57 2.51
CA TYR A 132 -1.07 -13.76 1.69
C TYR A 132 -0.75 -13.56 0.21
N HIS A 133 -1.38 -12.59 -0.44
CA HIS A 133 -1.23 -12.30 -1.88
C HIS A 133 -1.19 -10.79 -2.14
N LEU A 134 -0.25 -10.33 -2.98
CA LEU A 134 -0.29 -8.95 -3.47
C LEU A 134 -1.54 -8.72 -4.32
N GLY A 135 -2.16 -7.55 -4.12
CA GLY A 135 -3.36 -7.15 -4.86
C GLY A 135 -4.69 -7.57 -4.23
N GLN A 136 -4.69 -8.51 -3.28
CA GLN A 136 -5.90 -8.85 -2.51
C GLN A 136 -5.97 -8.04 -1.21
N PRO A 137 -7.17 -7.55 -0.82
CA PRO A 137 -7.34 -6.90 0.47
C PRO A 137 -6.96 -7.81 1.63
N GLY A 138 -6.32 -7.23 2.64
CA GLY A 138 -5.99 -7.90 3.90
C GLY A 138 -7.00 -7.59 5.01
N PRO A 139 -6.90 -8.27 6.17
CA PRO A 139 -7.59 -7.84 7.37
C PRO A 139 -7.15 -6.43 7.78
N THR A 140 -8.07 -5.71 8.41
CA THR A 140 -7.93 -4.31 8.77
C THR A 140 -8.00 -4.16 10.29
N TYR A 141 -7.11 -3.34 10.84
CA TYR A 141 -6.93 -3.15 12.27
C TYR A 141 -7.03 -1.68 12.66
N CYS A 142 -7.68 -1.42 13.78
CA CYS A 142 -7.71 -0.15 14.50
C CYS A 142 -7.87 -0.43 16.00
N GLY A 143 -7.73 0.59 16.83
CA GLY A 143 -7.84 0.51 18.28
C GLY A 143 -6.68 1.20 19.01
N THR A 144 -6.86 1.33 20.33
CA THR A 144 -5.86 1.87 21.25
C THR A 144 -5.78 0.96 22.48
N GLY A 145 -4.57 0.67 22.98
CA GLY A 145 -4.38 -0.06 24.24
C GLY A 145 -3.20 -1.03 24.27
N ALA A 146 -2.95 -1.68 25.41
CA ALA A 146 -1.83 -2.61 25.58
C ALA A 146 -1.95 -3.87 24.70
N ASN A 147 -3.18 -4.31 24.40
CA ASN A 147 -3.43 -5.51 23.59
C ASN A 147 -3.12 -5.31 22.09
N SER A 148 -3.05 -4.06 21.62
CA SER A 148 -2.67 -3.76 20.23
C SER A 148 -1.14 -3.72 20.02
N ASN A 149 -0.35 -3.83 21.09
CA ASN A 149 1.12 -3.80 21.06
C ASN A 149 1.77 -5.17 20.78
N ASN A 150 0.98 -6.24 20.60
CA ASN A 150 1.47 -7.59 20.29
C ASN A 150 0.87 -8.15 18.99
N LEU A 151 0.48 -7.27 18.05
CA LEU A 151 0.03 -7.70 16.72
C LEU A 151 1.24 -8.19 15.91
N GLN A 152 1.26 -9.48 15.61
CA GLN A 152 2.30 -10.11 14.80
C GLN A 152 1.70 -10.84 13.60
N PHE A 153 2.35 -10.71 12.45
CA PHE A 153 1.94 -11.33 11.20
C PHE A 153 3.14 -12.03 10.55
N VAL A 154 2.90 -13.20 9.97
CA VAL A 154 3.91 -13.95 9.21
C VAL A 154 3.43 -14.04 7.78
N SER A 155 4.27 -13.64 6.82
CA SER A 155 3.92 -13.74 5.41
C SER A 155 3.90 -15.17 4.90
N SER A 156 3.00 -15.44 3.96
CA SER A 156 2.98 -16.69 3.20
C SER A 156 4.03 -16.73 2.08
N LYS A 157 4.51 -15.55 1.67
CA LYS A 157 5.54 -15.32 0.64
C LYS A 157 6.69 -14.49 1.22
N ASN A 158 7.61 -14.05 0.39
CA ASN A 158 8.74 -13.21 0.78
C ASN A 158 8.40 -11.72 0.91
N TYR A 159 7.14 -11.36 1.23
CA TYR A 159 6.71 -9.97 1.32
C TYR A 159 5.52 -9.76 2.25
N ILE A 160 5.39 -8.54 2.76
CA ILE A 160 4.18 -7.99 3.41
C ILE A 160 3.92 -6.60 2.86
N MET A 161 2.64 -6.24 2.71
CA MET A 161 2.24 -4.87 2.43
C MET A 161 1.37 -4.33 3.57
N ILE A 162 1.76 -3.18 4.11
CA ILE A 162 0.95 -2.41 5.05
C ILE A 162 0.28 -1.27 4.28
N VAL A 163 -1.03 -1.14 4.42
CA VAL A 163 -1.77 0.02 3.90
C VAL A 163 -2.39 0.77 5.07
N PHE A 164 -1.85 1.95 5.36
CA PHE A 164 -2.37 2.84 6.39
C PHE A 164 -3.27 3.90 5.77
N ARG A 165 -4.46 4.09 6.34
CA ARG A 165 -5.45 5.09 5.90
C ARG A 165 -5.95 5.89 7.09
N SER A 166 -6.03 7.21 6.94
CA SER A 166 -6.71 8.09 7.88
C SER A 166 -7.83 8.92 7.23
N ASP A 167 -8.85 9.26 8.01
CA ASP A 167 -9.99 10.06 7.63
C ASP A 167 -9.74 11.57 7.86
N GLN A 168 -10.79 12.40 7.86
CA GLN A 168 -10.69 13.85 8.03
C GLN A 168 -10.70 14.31 9.50
N ASN A 169 -10.92 13.38 10.43
CA ASN A 169 -11.30 13.65 11.80
C ASN A 169 -10.12 13.45 12.75
N THR A 170 -10.19 12.41 13.59
CA THR A 170 -9.33 12.27 14.75
C THR A 170 -8.06 11.53 14.37
N ALA A 171 -6.90 12.13 14.62
CA ALA A 171 -5.62 11.46 14.50
C ALA A 171 -5.14 10.92 15.86
N GLY A 172 -4.49 9.77 15.84
CA GLY A 172 -3.73 9.22 16.96
C GLY A 172 -2.22 9.33 16.75
N ARG A 173 -1.45 8.76 17.69
CA ARG A 173 0.02 8.66 17.60
C ARG A 173 0.48 7.75 16.45
N GLY A 174 -0.41 6.88 15.96
CA GLY A 174 -0.14 5.98 14.86
C GLY A 174 0.49 4.68 15.32
N PHE A 175 1.47 4.18 14.56
CA PHE A 175 2.07 2.89 14.85
C PHE A 175 3.60 2.90 14.69
N ARG A 176 4.24 2.00 15.42
CA ARG A 176 5.63 1.58 15.21
C ARG A 176 5.67 0.06 15.11
N ALA A 177 6.29 -0.46 14.06
CA ALA A 177 6.47 -1.87 13.82
C ALA A 177 7.92 -2.20 13.45
N GLN A 178 8.26 -3.47 13.58
CA GLN A 178 9.49 -4.06 13.10
C GLN A 178 9.15 -5.12 12.05
N ALA A 179 9.79 -5.04 10.89
CA ALA A 179 9.84 -6.14 9.95
C ALA A 179 11.13 -6.91 10.18
N ILE A 180 11.02 -8.23 10.29
CA ILE A 180 12.10 -9.14 10.63
C ILE A 180 12.17 -10.21 9.55
N LEU A 181 13.37 -10.46 9.05
CA LEU A 181 13.67 -11.52 8.11
C LEU A 181 13.57 -12.87 8.85
N ALA A 182 12.75 -13.77 8.33
CA ALA A 182 12.59 -15.11 8.86
C ALA A 182 12.77 -16.14 7.75
N GLN A 183 13.21 -17.33 8.09
CA GLN A 183 13.37 -18.44 7.15
C GLN A 183 12.09 -19.29 7.11
#